data_AF-A0A6H1L8Z1-F1
#
_entry.id   AF-A0A6H1L8Z1-F1
#
_cell.length_a   1.000
_cell.length_b   1.000
_cell.length_c   1.000
_cell.angle_alpha   90.00
_cell.angle_beta   90.00
_cell.angle_gamma   90.00
#
_symmetry.space_group_name_H-M   'P 1'
#
loop_
_entity.id
_entity.type
_entity.pdbx_description
1 polymer ?
#
loop_
_entity_poly.entity_id
_entity_poly.type
_entity_poly.pdbx_seq_one_letter_code
_entity_poly.pdbx_strand_id
1 'polypeptide(L)' 'MSEPKLTAWEKAQIVRLELRGIRRAAAGIETQPDIDRGIERIKDRARKRANGKP' A
#
# COMPACT_ATOMS: atom_id res chain seq x y z
N MET A 1 6.35 12.87 13.75
CA MET A 1 7.18 11.90 13.00
C MET A 1 6.75 11.98 11.54
N SER A 2 7.59 12.48 10.64
CA SER A 2 7.27 12.53 9.21
C SER A 2 7.10 11.10 8.68
N GLU A 3 6.06 10.85 7.87
CA GLU A 3 5.91 9.55 7.20
C GLU A 3 7.19 9.25 6.39
N PRO A 4 7.79 8.07 6.56
CA PRO A 4 9.02 7.76 5.85
C PRO A 4 8.77 7.63 4.36
N LYS A 5 9.71 8.18 3.57
CA LYS A 5 9.62 8.13 2.12
C LYS A 5 9.61 6.67 1.65
N LEU A 6 8.59 6.35 0.85
CA LEU A 6 8.47 5.08 0.15
C LEU A 6 9.59 4.94 -0.88
N THR A 7 10.21 3.76 -0.93
CA THR A 7 11.12 3.35 -2.00
C THR A 7 10.37 3.21 -3.33
N ALA A 8 11.10 3.20 -4.45
CA ALA A 8 10.52 2.95 -5.77
C ALA A 8 9.75 1.61 -5.84
N TRP A 9 10.25 0.59 -5.13
CA TRP A 9 9.59 -0.72 -5.04
C TRP A 9 8.29 -0.65 -4.22
N GLU A 10 8.31 -0.02 -3.05
CA GLU A 10 7.11 0.14 -2.20
C GLU A 10 6.02 0.94 -2.94
N LYS A 11 6.40 1.98 -3.69
CA LYS A 11 5.48 2.72 -4.55
C LYS A 11 4.87 1.84 -5.64
N ALA A 12 5.68 1.04 -6.34
CA ALA A 12 5.18 0.13 -7.37
C ALA A 12 4.18 -0.90 -6.81
N GLN A 13 4.40 -1.40 -5.59
CA GLN A 13 3.46 -2.31 -4.93
C GLN A 13 2.13 -1.64 -4.59
N ILE A 14 2.15 -0.38 -4.11
CA ILE A 14 0.93 0.39 -3.85
C ILE A 14 0.15 0.63 -5.14
N VAL A 15 0.82 1.12 -6.20
CA VAL A 15 0.18 1.36 -7.50
C VAL A 15 -0.48 0.09 -8.06
N ARG A 16 0.17 -1.08 -7.91
CA ARG A 16 -0.42 -2.36 -8.31
C ARG A 16 -1.70 -2.69 -7.52
N LEU A 17 -1.73 -2.41 -6.22
CA LEU A 17 -2.90 -2.60 -5.39
C LEU A 17 -4.03 -1.64 -5.78
N GLU A 18 -3.73 -0.36 -5.98
CA GLU A 18 -4.71 0.65 -6.42
C GLU A 18 -5.29 0.30 -7.80
N LEU A 19 -4.47 -0.14 -8.75
CA LEU A 19 -4.94 -0.64 -10.06
C LEU A 19 -5.88 -1.83 -9.93
N ARG A 20 -5.59 -2.76 -9.01
CA ARG A 20 -6.49 -3.88 -8.71
C ARG A 20 -7.80 -3.37 -8.12
N GLY A 21 -7.73 -2.32 -7.30
CA GLY A 21 -8.88 -1.64 -6.70
C GLY A 21 -9.79 -1.02 -7.75
N ILE A 22 -9.20 -0.24 -8.65
CA ILE A 22 -9.90 0.38 -9.78
C ILE A 22 -10.58 -0.68 -10.64
N ARG A 23 -9.90 -1.78 -10.96
CA ARG A 23 -10.49 -2.89 -11.77
C ARG A 23 -11.68 -3.54 -11.08
N ARG A 24 -11.64 -3.70 -9.75
CA ARG A 24 -12.73 -4.29 -8.97
C ARG A 24 -13.89 -3.31 -8.77
N ALA A 25 -13.59 -2.03 -8.56
CA ALA A 25 -14.60 -0.97 -8.49
C ALA A 25 -15.36 -0.86 -9.82
N ALA A 26 -14.65 -0.97 -10.95
CA ALA A 26 -15.26 -1.04 -12.27
C ALA A 26 -16.18 -2.27 -12.48
N ALA A 27 -16.00 -3.32 -11.67
CA ALA A 27 -16.87 -4.51 -11.64
C ALA A 27 -17.98 -4.42 -10.57
N GLY A 28 -18.19 -3.25 -9.97
CA GLY A 28 -19.21 -3.03 -8.93
C GLY A 28 -18.82 -3.52 -7.52
N ILE A 29 -17.54 -3.84 -7.30
CA ILE A 29 -17.03 -4.25 -5.99
C ILE A 29 -16.40 -3.02 -5.31
N GLU A 30 -17.19 -2.34 -4.48
CA GLU A 30 -16.77 -1.08 -3.83
C GLU A 30 -15.96 -1.33 -2.54
N THR A 31 -16.35 -2.32 -1.74
CA THR A 31 -15.67 -2.62 -0.46
C THR A 31 -14.47 -3.53 -0.70
N GLN A 32 -13.26 -3.00 -0.55
CA GLN A 32 -12.01 -3.70 -0.86
C GLN A 32 -10.99 -3.67 0.30
N PRO A 33 -11.34 -4.27 1.45
CA PRO A 33 -10.53 -4.18 2.67
C PRO A 33 -9.17 -4.89 2.53
N ASP A 34 -9.04 -5.81 1.57
CA ASP A 34 -7.77 -6.48 1.26
C ASP A 34 -6.76 -5.52 0.62
N ILE A 35 -7.23 -4.57 -0.18
CA ILE A 35 -6.40 -3.55 -0.83
C ILE A 35 -5.92 -2.53 0.20
N ASP A 36 -6.83 -2.03 1.03
CA ASP A 36 -6.50 -1.06 2.09
C ASP A 36 -5.47 -1.65 3.06
N ARG A 37 -5.70 -2.88 3.54
CA ARG A 37 -4.74 -3.60 4.39
C ARG A 37 -3.41 -3.85 3.69
N GLY A 38 -3.43 -4.09 2.38
CA GLY A 38 -2.23 -4.26 1.57
C GLY A 38 -1.37 -3.00 1.53
N ILE A 39 -2.00 -1.85 1.28
CA ILE A 39 -1.34 -0.54 1.27
C ILE A 39 -0.80 -0.22 2.67
N GLU A 40 -1.60 -0.45 3.71
CA GLU A 40 -1.20 -0.19 5.10
C GLU A 40 0.02 -1.02 5.51
N ARG A 41 0.09 -2.31 5.12
CA ARG A 41 1.25 -3.17 5.37
C ARG A 41 2.52 -2.66 4.69
N ILE A 42 2.41 -2.12 3.47
CA ILE A 42 3.56 -1.55 2.76
C ILE A 42 4.05 -0.30 3.49
N LYS A 43 3.13 0.58 3.91
CA LYS A 43 3.45 1.76 4.72
C LYS A 43 4.06 1.38 6.08
N ASP A 44 3.56 0.33 6.73
CA ASP A 44 4.11 -0.17 7.99
C ASP A 44 5.52 -0.74 7.82
N ARG A 45 5.78 -1.47 6.72
CA ARG A 45 7.13 -1.93 6.38
C ARG A 45 8.09 -0.76 6.14
N ALA A 46 7.64 0.28 5.42
CA ALA A 46 8.43 1.50 5.24
C ALA A 46 8.73 2.20 6.57
N ARG A 47 7.76 2.22 7.50
CA ARG A 47 7.92 2.72 8.87
C ARG A 47 8.95 1.92 9.65
N LYS A 48 8.86 0.59 9.65
CA LYS A 48 9.83 -0.30 10.32
C LYS A 48 11.24 -0.12 9.77
N ARG A 49 11.38 -0.09 8.43
CA ARG A 49 12.65 0.18 7.73
C ARG A 49 13.26 1.51 8.16
N ALA A 50 12.47 2.58 8.14
CA ALA A 50 12.97 3.91 8.50
C ALA A 50 13.34 4.03 9.98
N ASN A 51 12.65 3.29 10.86
CA ASN A 51 12.95 3.25 12.29
C ASN A 51 14.09 2.28 12.64
N GLY A 52 14.75 1.65 11.65
CA GLY A 52 15.90 0.78 11.88
C GLY A 52 15.60 -0.51 12.65
N LYS A 53 14.32 -0.89 12.78
CA LYS A 53 13.93 -2.18 13.39
C LYS A 53 13.78 -3.23 12.28
N PRO A 54 14.62 -4.28 12.26
CA PRO A 54 14.48 -5.40 11.32
C PRO A 54 13.13 -6.12 11.49
#